data_AF-A0A9E3W9T7-F1
#
_entry.id   AF-A0A9E3W9T7-F1
#
_cell.length_a   1.000
_cell.length_b   1.000
_cell.length_c   1.000
_cell.angle_alpha   90.00
_cell.angle_beta   90.00
_cell.angle_gamma   90.00
#
_symmetry.space_group_name_H-M   'P 1'
#
loop_
_entity.id
_entity.type
_entity.pdbx_description
1 polymer ?
#
loop_
_entity_poly.entity_id
_entity_poly.type
_entity_poly.pdbx_seq_one_letter_code
_entity_poly.pdbx_strand_id
1 'polypeptide(L)' 'MTDLSPREPYRPLTWPDIILDLRDLLAKTEPPVYVVGGAVRDALLNRALTDIDLAAAQSGIALARRIANT' A
#
# COMPACT_ATOMS: atom_id res chain seq x y z
N MET A 1 16.56 7.46 22.22
CA MET A 1 16.16 6.95 20.89
C MET A 1 14.66 6.76 20.91
N THR A 2 13.93 7.24 19.91
CA THR A 2 12.49 7.02 19.78
C THR A 2 12.23 5.55 19.46
N ASP A 3 11.23 4.93 20.11
CA ASP A 3 10.77 3.58 19.75
C ASP A 3 10.20 3.59 18.32
N LEU A 4 10.73 2.73 17.46
CA LEU A 4 10.32 2.58 16.05
C LEU A 4 9.51 1.31 15.81
N SER A 5 9.10 0.62 16.87
CA SER A 5 8.31 -0.60 16.77
C SER A 5 6.93 -0.29 16.17
N PRO A 6 6.42 -1.11 15.25
CA PRO A 6 5.07 -0.96 14.74
C PRO A 6 4.04 -1.00 15.88
N ARG A 7 3.02 -0.16 15.77
CA ARG A 7 1.86 -0.16 16.67
C ARG A 7 0.61 -0.40 15.85
N GLU A 8 -0.32 -1.15 16.41
CA GLU A 8 -1.64 -1.24 15.82
C GLU A 8 -2.29 0.15 15.75
N PRO A 9 -2.88 0.51 14.61
CA PRO A 9 -3.62 1.76 14.52
C PRO A 9 -4.81 1.71 15.48
N TYR A 10 -5.13 2.84 16.10
CA TYR A 10 -6.23 2.97 17.07
C TYR A 10 -7.63 2.72 16.47
N ARG A 11 -7.71 2.51 15.15
CA ARG A 11 -8.92 2.19 14.37
C ARG A 11 -8.52 1.40 13.11
N PRO A 12 -9.44 0.66 12.49
CA PRO A 12 -9.16 -0.04 11.24
C PRO A 12 -8.77 0.92 10.10
N LEU A 13 -7.93 0.41 9.20
CA LEU A 13 -7.69 1.04 7.90
C LEU A 13 -8.76 0.54 6.92
N THR A 14 -9.53 1.47 6.37
CA THR A 14 -10.56 1.16 5.36
C THR A 14 -9.96 1.29 3.97
N TRP A 15 -10.01 0.22 3.19
CA TRP A 15 -9.42 0.17 1.86
C TRP A 15 -10.49 -0.06 0.78
N PRO A 16 -10.40 0.61 -0.38
CA PRO A 16 -11.24 0.29 -1.53
C PRO A 16 -10.82 -1.04 -2.17
N ASP A 17 -11.73 -1.66 -2.93
CA ASP A 17 -11.51 -2.97 -3.57
C ASP A 17 -10.23 -3.02 -4.40
N ILE A 18 -9.88 -1.93 -5.10
CA ILE A 18 -8.64 -1.85 -5.89
C ILE A 18 -7.36 -2.14 -5.07
N ILE A 19 -7.34 -1.82 -3.77
CA ILE A 19 -6.19 -2.15 -2.91
C ILE A 19 -6.17 -3.64 -2.56
N LEU A 20 -7.35 -4.26 -2.42
CA LEU A 20 -7.47 -5.71 -2.19
C LEU A 20 -7.08 -6.48 -3.45
N ASP A 21 -7.50 -6.00 -4.62
CA ASP A 21 -7.11 -6.56 -5.92
C ASP A 21 -5.58 -6.46 -6.13
N LEU A 22 -4.99 -5.30 -5.82
CA LEU A 22 -3.54 -5.11 -5.87
C LEU A 22 -2.81 -6.03 -4.89
N ARG A 23 -3.35 -6.23 -3.68
CA ARG A 23 -2.79 -7.18 -2.71
C ARG A 23 -2.76 -8.59 -3.29
N ASP A 24 -3.85 -9.04 -3.90
CA ASP A 24 -3.93 -10.39 -4.47
C ASP A 24 -2.99 -10.56 -5.66
N LEU A 25 -2.95 -9.56 -6.55
CA LEU A 25 -2.03 -9.52 -7.70
C LEU A 25 -0.56 -9.58 -7.27
N LEU A 26 -0.22 -8.90 -6.16
CA LEU A 26 1.16 -8.70 -5.71
C LEU A 26 1.58 -9.62 -4.57
N ALA A 27 0.70 -10.51 -4.08
CA ALA A 27 0.91 -11.33 -2.89
C ALA A 27 2.20 -12.17 -2.88
N LYS A 28 2.68 -12.57 -4.07
CA LYS A 28 3.90 -13.37 -4.26
C LYS A 28 5.16 -12.55 -4.56
N THR A 29 5.09 -11.22 -4.43
CA THR A 29 6.21 -10.33 -4.73
C THR A 29 7.13 -10.26 -3.52
N GLU A 30 8.39 -10.66 -3.70
CA GLU A 30 9.42 -10.63 -2.66
C GLU A 30 10.61 -9.80 -3.14
N PRO A 31 11.03 -8.73 -2.44
CA PRO A 31 10.48 -8.25 -1.16
C PRO A 31 9.07 -7.65 -1.29
N PRO A 32 8.32 -7.54 -0.17
CA PRO A 32 6.95 -7.03 -0.18
C PRO A 32 6.87 -5.60 -0.70
N VAL A 33 5.71 -5.29 -1.29
CA VAL A 33 5.31 -3.96 -1.73
C VAL A 33 4.41 -3.37 -0.66
N TYR A 34 4.60 -2.09 -0.34
CA TYR A 34 3.86 -1.39 0.70
C TYR A 34 3.04 -0.25 0.13
N VAL A 35 1.81 -0.08 0.61
CA VAL A 35 1.07 1.17 0.44
C VAL A 35 1.66 2.20 1.40
N VAL A 36 1.95 3.41 0.91
CA VAL A 36 2.62 4.45 1.70
C VAL A 36 1.94 5.81 1.56
N GLY A 37 2.43 6.78 2.33
CA GLY A 37 2.10 8.19 2.11
C GLY A 37 0.63 8.55 2.34
N GLY A 38 0.08 9.33 1.40
CA GLY A 38 -1.27 9.90 1.50
C GLY A 38 -2.35 8.83 1.61
N ALA A 39 -2.23 7.74 0.86
CA ALA A 39 -3.18 6.64 0.88
C ALA A 39 -3.35 6.02 2.28
N VAL A 40 -2.24 5.82 3.02
CA VAL A 40 -2.30 5.29 4.40
C VAL A 40 -2.96 6.27 5.35
N ARG A 41 -2.61 7.57 5.24
CA ARG A 41 -3.24 8.62 6.03
C ARG A 41 -4.75 8.66 5.78
N ASP A 42 -5.17 8.61 4.52
CA ASP A 42 -6.57 8.79 4.16
C ASP A 42 -7.42 7.55 4.50
N ALA A 43 -6.85 6.34 4.38
CA ALA A 43 -7.44 5.12 4.93
C ALA A 43 -7.59 5.18 6.47
N LEU A 44 -6.57 5.69 7.17
CA LEU A 44 -6.61 5.90 8.62
C LEU A 44 -7.57 7.04 9.04
N LEU A 45 -7.90 7.98 8.16
CA LEU A 45 -8.81 9.09 8.46
C LEU A 45 -10.22 8.89 7.91
N ASN A 46 -10.50 7.79 7.19
CA ASN A 46 -11.78 7.49 6.54
C ASN A 46 -12.13 8.53 5.47
N ARG A 47 -11.13 8.93 4.68
CA ARG A 47 -11.30 9.83 3.54
C ARG A 47 -11.31 9.01 2.25
N ALA A 48 -11.96 9.54 1.22
CA ALA A 48 -11.86 8.94 -0.11
C ALA A 48 -10.39 8.95 -0.57
N LEU A 49 -9.90 7.81 -1.07
CA LEU A 49 -8.59 7.72 -1.69
C LEU A 49 -8.70 8.22 -3.13
N THR A 50 -7.85 9.18 -3.51
CA THR A 50 -7.77 9.73 -4.88
C THR A 50 -6.57 9.21 -5.66
N ASP A 51 -5.54 8.78 -4.93
CA ASP A 51 -4.21 8.41 -5.42
C ASP A 51 -3.62 7.33 -4.50
N ILE A 52 -2.82 6.44 -5.08
CA ILE A 52 -2.21 5.30 -4.37
C ILE A 52 -0.72 5.29 -4.68
N ASP A 53 0.09 5.46 -3.64
CA ASP A 53 1.54 5.33 -3.73
C ASP A 53 1.99 3.96 -3.21
N LEU A 54 2.82 3.29 -4.01
CA LEU A 54 3.44 2.02 -3.67
C LEU A 54 4.94 2.20 -3.49
N ALA A 55 5.47 1.73 -2.35
CA ALA A 55 6.89 1.56 -2.12
C ALA A 55 7.29 0.12 -2.38
N ALA A 56 8.27 -0.08 -3.25
CA ALA A 56 8.85 -1.38 -3.56
C ALA A 56 10.37 -1.33 -3.37
N ALA A 57 10.96 -2.40 -2.82
CA ALA A 57 12.41 -2.53 -2.72
C ALA A 57 13.08 -2.75 -4.08
N GLN A 58 12.32 -3.26 -5.05
CA GLN A 58 12.76 -3.52 -6.42
C GLN A 58 12.44 -2.35 -7.36
N SER A 59 12.75 -2.50 -8.65
CA SER A 59 12.42 -1.51 -9.68
C SER A 59 10.93 -1.18 -9.71
N GLY A 60 10.58 0.04 -9.29
CA GLY A 60 9.22 0.55 -9.34
C GLY A 60 8.64 0.61 -10.76
N ILE A 61 9.47 0.87 -11.77
CA ILE A 61 9.03 0.90 -13.19
C ILE A 61 8.60 -0.50 -13.65
N ALA A 62 9.37 -1.54 -13.33
CA ALA A 62 9.02 -2.91 -13.71
C ALA A 62 7.73 -3.36 -13.01
N LEU A 63 7.58 -3.04 -11.72
CA LEU A 63 6.35 -3.30 -10.97
C LEU A 63 5.15 -2.57 -11.57
N ALA A 64 5.30 -1.28 -11.88
CA ALA A 64 4.25 -0.46 -12.48
C ALA A 64 3.77 -1.03 -13.83
N ARG A 65 4.70 -1.50 -14.69
CA ARG A 65 4.35 -2.17 -15.94
C ARG A 65 3.60 -3.46 -15.73
N ARG A 66 4.01 -4.28 -14.75
CA ARG A 66 3.29 -5.52 -14.40
C ARG A 66 1.85 -5.21 -13.99
N ILE A 67 1.65 -4.23 -13.11
CA ILE A 67 0.31 -3.80 -12.68
C ILE A 67 -0.52 -3.31 -13.88
N ALA A 68 0.06 -2.46 -14.73
CA ALA A 68 -0.65 -1.89 -15.88
C ALA A 68 -1.03 -2.91 -16.98
N ASN A 69 -0.36 -4.06 -17.02
CA ASN A 69 -0.59 -5.12 -18.01
C ASN A 69 -1.43 -6.29 -17.47
N THR A 70 -2.08 -6.11 -16.33
CA THR A 70 -3.02 -7.08 -15.75
C THR A 70 -4.44 -6.69 -16.16
#